data_AF-A0A3A9F8A3-F1
#
_entry.id   AF-A0A3A9F8A3-F1
#
_cell.length_a   1.000
_cell.length_b   1.000
_cell.length_c   1.000
_cell.angle_alpha   90.00
_cell.angle_beta   90.00
_cell.angle_gamma   90.00
#
_symmetry.space_group_name_H-M   'P 1'
#
loop_
_entity.id
_entity.type
_entity.pdbx_description
1 polymer ?
#
loop_
_entity_poly.entity_id
_entity_poly.type
_entity_poly.pdbx_seq_one_letter_code
_entity_poly.pdbx_strand_id
1 'polypeptide(L)'
;MLNREEEIQHIQNAVWAMYKSYLKDHDMKSYNRKMGELSAEYSKKGDWQLLHFCNSLFVVWAPIIREFAIEFKSKSNTEAEGRDENV
;
A
#
# COMPACT_ATOMS: atom_id res chain seq x y z
N MET A 1 14.01 -16.30 19.72
CA MET A 1 12.83 -16.31 18.83
C MET A 1 11.97 -15.06 18.95
N LEU A 2 11.83 -14.45 20.14
CA LEU A 2 11.03 -13.24 20.40
C LEU A 2 11.22 -12.08 19.39
N ASN A 3 12.45 -11.82 18.91
CA ASN A 3 12.73 -10.73 17.97
C ASN A 3 12.10 -10.91 16.56
N ARG A 4 11.81 -12.14 16.13
CA ARG A 4 11.29 -12.39 14.76
C ARG A 4 9.78 -12.16 14.66
N GLU A 5 9.05 -12.50 15.71
CA GLU A 5 7.60 -12.27 15.78
C GLU A 5 7.29 -10.76 15.80
N GLU A 6 8.08 -9.97 16.54
CA GLU A 6 7.99 -8.51 16.58
C GLU A 6 8.26 -7.87 15.21
N GLU A 7 9.27 -8.34 14.47
CA GLU A 7 9.56 -7.84 13.12
C GLU A 7 8.49 -8.22 12.10
N ILE A 8 7.93 -9.45 12.17
CA ILE A 8 6.78 -9.84 11.34
C ILE A 8 5.57 -8.94 11.65
N GLN A 9 5.29 -8.71 12.94
CA GLN A 9 4.20 -7.84 13.37
C GLN A 9 4.41 -6.41 12.88
N HIS A 10 5.65 -5.89 12.93
CA HIS A 10 6.00 -4.58 12.40
C HIS A 10 5.64 -4.47 10.91
N ILE A 11 6.09 -5.42 10.09
CA ILE A 11 5.83 -5.44 8.64
C ILE A 11 4.32 -5.44 8.37
N GLN A 12 3.57 -6.32 9.04
CA GLN A 12 2.12 -6.42 8.86
C GLN A 12 1.41 -5.11 9.24
N ASN A 13 1.79 -4.51 10.37
CA ASN A 13 1.22 -3.24 10.82
C ASN A 13 1.54 -2.08 9.86
N ALA A 14 2.77 -2.04 9.34
CA ALA A 14 3.19 -1.03 8.38
C ALA A 14 2.39 -1.14 7.07
N VAL A 15 2.26 -2.35 6.51
CA VAL A 15 1.46 -2.60 5.30
C VAL A 15 -0.01 -2.21 5.52
N TRP A 16 -0.59 -2.59 6.67
CA TRP A 16 -1.96 -2.22 7.01
C TRP A 16 -2.14 -0.69 7.13
N ALA A 17 -1.17 0.00 7.71
CA ALA A 17 -1.20 1.47 7.79
C ALA A 17 -1.10 2.14 6.41
N MET A 18 -0.29 1.60 5.50
CA MET A 18 -0.20 2.08 4.11
C MET A 18 -1.55 1.91 3.39
N TYR A 19 -2.18 0.73 3.51
CA TYR A 19 -3.51 0.47 2.96
C TYR A 19 -4.57 1.47 3.47
N LYS A 20 -4.65 1.64 4.79
CA LYS A 20 -5.60 2.61 5.40
C LYS A 20 -5.35 4.05 4.95
N SER A 21 -4.07 4.43 4.79
CA SER A 21 -3.72 5.77 4.29
C SER A 21 -4.21 5.94 2.86
N TYR A 22 -3.93 4.95 2.00
CA TYR A 22 -4.35 4.96 0.61
C TYR A 22 -5.88 5.04 0.44
N LEU A 23 -6.65 4.32 1.26
CA LEU A 23 -8.12 4.44 1.24
C LEU A 23 -8.63 5.84 1.61
N LYS A 24 -7.83 6.63 2.33
CA LYS A 24 -8.21 7.97 2.78
C LYS A 24 -7.83 9.04 1.76
N ASP A 25 -6.63 8.96 1.18
CA ASP A 25 -6.05 10.01 0.34
C ASP A 25 -5.98 9.66 -1.14
N HIS A 26 -6.18 8.39 -1.51
CA HIS A 26 -6.03 7.82 -2.85
C HIS A 26 -4.63 8.10 -3.47
N ASP A 27 -3.63 8.38 -2.64
CA ASP A 27 -2.29 8.77 -3.08
C ASP A 27 -1.42 7.53 -3.35
N MET A 28 -1.48 7.05 -4.59
CA MET A 28 -0.67 5.92 -5.07
C MET A 28 0.84 6.21 -5.01
N LYS A 29 1.27 7.47 -5.14
CA LYS A 29 2.71 7.82 -5.08
C LYS A 29 3.22 7.67 -3.65
N SER A 30 2.46 8.16 -2.67
CA SER A 30 2.77 7.98 -1.25
C SER A 30 2.77 6.51 -0.86
N TYR A 31 1.79 5.73 -1.32
CA TYR A 31 1.73 4.28 -1.10
C TYR A 31 2.98 3.56 -1.63
N ASN A 32 3.34 3.77 -2.89
CA ASN A 32 4.50 3.12 -3.51
C ASN A 32 5.84 3.53 -2.86
N ARG A 33 5.99 4.80 -2.48
CA ARG A 33 7.18 5.29 -1.79
C ARG A 33 7.36 4.57 -0.44
N LYS A 34 6.30 4.48 0.36
CA LYS A 34 6.33 3.82 1.68
C LYS A 34 6.64 2.32 1.59
N MET A 35 6.13 1.62 0.57
CA MET A 35 6.52 0.22 0.31
C MET A 35 8.02 0.10 0.02
N GLY A 36 8.56 0.99 -0.81
CA GLY A 36 9.99 1.03 -1.12
C GLY A 36 10.86 1.31 0.10
N GLU A 37 10.44 2.24 0.96
CA GLU A 37 11.11 2.55 2.23
C GLU A 37 11.17 1.34 3.17
N LEU A 38 10.05 0.63 3.34
CA LEU A 38 9.99 -0.58 4.19
C LEU A 38 10.86 -1.72 3.64
N SER A 39 10.84 -1.95 2.32
CA SER A 39 11.72 -2.94 1.69
C SER A 39 13.20 -2.59 1.90
N ALA A 40 13.55 -1.31 1.74
CA ALA A 40 14.92 -0.83 1.94
C ALA A 40 15.37 -0.96 3.40
N GLU A 41 14.48 -0.78 4.37
CA GLU A 41 14.78 -1.01 5.79
C GLU A 41 15.22 -2.46 6.02
N TYR A 42 14.41 -3.44 5.60
CA TYR A 42 14.73 -4.85 5.81
C TYR A 42 15.90 -5.35 4.96
N SER A 43 16.11 -4.74 3.79
CA SER A 43 17.33 -4.97 3.00
C SER A 43 18.59 -4.49 3.73
N LYS A 44 18.57 -3.31 4.35
CA LYS A 44 19.70 -2.77 5.13
C LYS A 44 19.99 -3.57 6.40
N LYS A 45 18.95 -4.15 7.03
CA LYS A 45 19.11 -5.06 8.17
C LYS A 45 19.84 -6.36 7.80
N GLY A 46 19.92 -6.71 6.51
CA GLY A 46 20.57 -7.93 6.02
C GLY A 46 19.76 -9.21 6.28
N ASP A 47 18.51 -9.10 6.72
CA ASP A 47 17.65 -10.24 7.02
C ASP A 47 16.80 -10.63 5.80
N TRP A 48 17.36 -11.52 4.98
CA TRP A 48 16.74 -11.92 3.71
C TRP A 48 15.37 -12.59 3.88
N GLN A 49 15.13 -13.28 4.99
CA GLN A 49 13.83 -13.92 5.25
C GLN A 49 12.74 -12.87 5.53
N LEU A 50 13.05 -11.86 6.35
CA LEU A 50 12.10 -10.76 6.62
C LEU A 50 11.90 -9.89 5.38
N LEU A 51 12.96 -9.63 4.61
CA LEU A 51 12.83 -8.94 3.32
C LEU A 51 11.92 -9.71 2.35
N HIS A 52 12.10 -11.03 2.26
CA HIS A 52 11.27 -11.86 1.41
C HIS A 52 9.80 -11.86 1.87
N PHE A 53 9.56 -11.94 3.17
CA PHE A 53 8.22 -11.81 3.75
C PHE A 53 7.57 -10.45 3.41
N CYS A 54 8.31 -9.35 3.60
CA CYS A 54 7.88 -8.00 3.26
C CYS A 54 7.47 -7.88 1.78
N ASN A 55 8.34 -8.33 0.86
CA ASN A 55 8.07 -8.24 -0.57
C ASN A 55 6.91 -9.16 -0.99
N SER A 56 6.77 -10.32 -0.36
CA SER A 56 5.65 -11.24 -0.60
C SER A 56 4.32 -10.61 -0.22
N LEU A 57 4.27 -9.88 0.90
CA LEU A 57 3.07 -9.13 1.28
C LEU A 57 2.72 -8.06 0.23
N PHE A 58 3.67 -7.33 -0.31
CA PHE A 58 3.39 -6.34 -1.36
C PHE A 58 2.74 -6.97 -2.60
N VAL A 59 3.22 -8.15 -3.01
CA VAL A 59 2.64 -8.90 -4.13
C VAL A 59 1.19 -9.30 -3.84
N VAL A 60 0.89 -9.74 -2.62
CA VAL A 60 -0.47 -10.12 -2.21
C VAL A 60 -1.42 -8.92 -2.23
N TRP A 61 -0.95 -7.73 -1.82
CA TRP A 61 -1.78 -6.52 -1.77
C TRP A 61 -1.96 -5.83 -3.12
N ALA A 62 -1.07 -6.06 -4.09
CA ALA A 62 -1.12 -5.43 -5.41
C ALA A 62 -2.49 -5.52 -6.13
N PRO A 63 -3.16 -6.70 -6.23
CA PRO A 63 -4.47 -6.77 -6.87
C PRO A 63 -5.55 -5.97 -6.12
N ILE A 64 -5.55 -6.00 -4.78
CA ILE A 64 -6.53 -5.27 -3.96
C ILE A 64 -6.41 -3.77 -4.20
N ILE A 65 -5.18 -3.24 -4.13
CA ILE A 65 -4.90 -1.82 -4.36
C ILE A 65 -5.27 -1.39 -5.78
N ARG A 66 -5.04 -2.26 -6.77
CA ARG A 66 -5.42 -2.00 -8.17
C ARG A 66 -6.93 -1.85 -8.34
N GLU A 67 -7.74 -2.71 -7.74
CA GLU A 67 -9.19 -2.62 -7.82
C GLU A 67 -9.71 -1.31 -7.23
N PHE A 68 -9.20 -0.90 -6.06
CA PHE A 68 -9.52 0.40 -5.48
C PHE A 68 -9.09 1.58 -6.36
N ALA A 69 -7.91 1.50 -7.00
CA ALA A 69 -7.46 2.54 -7.93
C ALA A 69 -8.41 2.71 -9.13
N ILE A 70 -8.95 1.61 -9.65
CA ILE A 70 -9.95 1.62 -10.72
C ILE A 70 -11.25 2.27 -10.23
N GLU A 71 -11.72 1.86 -9.04
CA GLU A 71 -12.95 2.38 -8.44
C GLU A 71 -12.87 3.90 -8.15
N PHE A 72 -11.75 4.39 -7.63
CA PHE A 72 -11.59 5.82 -7.35
C PHE A 72 -11.52 6.65 -8.64
N LYS A 73 -10.91 6.10 -9.70
CA LYS A 73 -10.86 6.76 -11.00
C LYS A 73 -12.22 6.79 -11.71
N SER A 74 -13.03 5.75 -11.58
CA SER A 74 -14.37 5.74 -12.18
C SER A 74 -15.29 6.74 -11.47
N LYS A 75 -15.26 6.79 -10.13
CA LYS A 75 -16.02 7.77 -9.33
C LYS A 75 -15.67 9.22 -9.68
N SER A 76 -14.38 9.54 -9.85
CA SER A 76 -13.98 10.91 -10.22
C SER A 76 -14.48 11.33 -11.60
N ASN A 77 -14.59 10.40 -12.55
CA ASN A 77 -15.09 10.69 -13.89
C ASN A 77 -16.60 10.95 -13.89
N THR A 78 -17.38 10.13 -13.16
CA THR A 78 -18.84 10.31 -13.05
C THR A 78 -19.21 11.61 -12.34
N GLU A 79 -18.47 12.02 -11.32
CA GLU A 79 -18.68 13.31 -10.64
C GLU A 79 -18.32 14.53 -11.49
N ALA A 80 -17.39 14.39 -12.44
CA ALA A 80 -17.02 15.45 -13.38
C ALA A 80 -18.11 15.64 -14.45
N GLU A 81 -18.62 14.54 -15.02
CA GLU A 81 -19.67 14.57 -16.06
C GLU A 81 -20.99 15.14 -15.54
N GLY A 82 -21.38 14.84 -14.29
CA GLY A 82 -22.61 15.37 -13.68
C GLY A 82 -22.57 16.88 -13.32
N ARG A 83 -21.40 17.54 -13.41
CA ARG A 83 -21.30 19.01 -13.21
C ARG A 83 -21.48 19.81 -14.49
N ASP A 84 -21.19 19.22 -15.65
CA ASP A 84 -21.29 19.92 -16.94
C ASP A 84 -22.75 20.00 -17.45
N GLU A 85 -23.66 19.17 -16.94
CA GLU A 85 -25.09 19.18 -17.35
C GLU A 85 -25.96 20.23 -16.63
N ASN A 86 -25.39 21.00 -15.70
CA ASN A 86 -26.11 22.02 -14.91
C ASN A 86 -25.67 23.48 -15.20
N VAL A 87 -25.07 23.74 -16.38
CA VAL A 87 -24.68 25.09 -16.84
C VAL A 87 -25.43 25.48 -18.10
#